data_AF-A0A957XE38-F1
#
_entry.id   AF-A0A957XE38-F1
#
_cell.length_a   1.000
_cell.length_b   1.000
_cell.length_c   1.000
_cell.angle_alpha   90.00
_cell.angle_beta   90.00
_cell.angle_gamma   90.00
#
_symmetry.space_group_name_H-M   'P 1'
#
loop_
_entity.id
_entity.type
_entity.pdbx_description
1 polymer ?
#
loop_
_entity_poly.entity_id
_entity_poly.type
_entity_poly.pdbx_seq_one_letter_code
_entity_poly.pdbx_strand_id
1 'polypeptide(L)'
;MDQFSNLVSNVTSNIAYLIIFAVVFIGLSFVTLFPLSAQEPSTSSHIEVQTESEWNIHLNARIDPDGEGLWVFTSDTADSCIEVRFEVEIQQVPTGKKGAYDISDSNYYAFLDRFFEDVGTNTVETSLEAFCDLPNGDKMVAGPIKFLRYYYPNDGGEVKVTSHDDGLAELLLHSYSLSYEAFITVMTQPDLPGPLPVGNEAISEPYSFGSFTTNPLSDGPMFLTLHYPNLLSEPNPLTLRILEWNNETWNDSGDQGMNILLKPRLNKNTYKFTTYILARTLHWQDNFKTDLGLDDEVDMEHDTVNGMLKLKDSALTGMATSKSYTPTLPFKGWHSISYKAADIPKGTSLTMSVLYDNKKILSNVSSGQSLSTLDPIAYPSLQLRVDMSTTVPGVTPVLSEWSILAEADTELDSEPENRVFLPIVLK
;
A
#
# COMPACT_ATOMS: atom_id res chain seq x y z
N MET A 1 -28.16 29.00 -16.81
CA MET A 1 -26.75 29.31 -17.15
C MET A 1 -25.82 28.75 -16.08
N ASP A 2 -26.11 28.91 -14.79
CA ASP A 2 -25.25 28.40 -13.70
C ASP A 2 -25.10 26.87 -13.65
N GLN A 3 -26.12 26.10 -14.04
CA GLN A 3 -26.00 24.63 -14.10
C GLN A 3 -25.19 24.12 -15.30
N PHE A 4 -25.07 24.90 -16.37
CA PHE A 4 -24.23 24.55 -17.53
C PHE A 4 -22.75 24.88 -17.26
N SER A 5 -22.48 25.96 -16.50
CA SER A 5 -21.15 26.31 -16.01
C SER A 5 -20.59 25.24 -15.06
N ASN A 6 -21.41 24.70 -14.16
CA ASN A 6 -20.98 23.64 -13.24
C ASN A 6 -20.75 22.30 -13.95
N LEU A 7 -21.54 22.00 -14.98
CA LEU A 7 -21.36 20.80 -15.79
C LEU A 7 -20.09 20.90 -16.65
N VAL A 8 -19.82 22.05 -17.28
CA VAL A 8 -18.60 22.29 -18.04
C VAL A 8 -17.37 22.27 -17.13
N SER A 9 -17.43 22.90 -15.94
CA SER A 9 -16.34 22.90 -14.95
C SER A 9 -15.99 21.49 -14.46
N ASN A 10 -17.01 20.66 -14.15
CA ASN A 10 -16.79 19.28 -13.70
C ASN A 10 -16.24 18.39 -14.83
N VAL A 11 -16.69 18.59 -16.07
CA VAL A 11 -16.19 17.86 -17.24
C VAL A 11 -14.76 18.29 -17.58
N THR A 12 -14.41 19.58 -17.50
CA THR A 12 -13.04 20.07 -17.75
C THR A 12 -12.06 19.67 -16.66
N SER A 13 -12.46 19.67 -15.38
CA SER A 13 -11.62 19.14 -14.30
C SER A 13 -11.37 17.64 -14.48
N ASN A 14 -12.40 16.84 -14.77
CA ASN A 14 -12.24 15.40 -14.98
C ASN A 14 -11.40 15.07 -16.22
N ILE A 15 -11.51 15.84 -17.31
CA ILE A 15 -10.66 15.70 -18.51
C ILE A 15 -9.21 16.08 -18.22
N ALA A 16 -8.96 17.12 -17.42
CA ALA A 16 -7.60 17.50 -17.02
C ALA A 16 -6.94 16.45 -16.14
N TYR A 17 -7.68 15.87 -15.18
CA TYR A 17 -7.20 14.72 -14.42
C TYR A 17 -6.88 13.53 -15.35
N LEU A 18 -7.74 13.23 -16.35
CA LEU A 18 -7.52 12.16 -17.33
C LEU A 18 -6.27 12.39 -18.22
N ILE A 19 -6.01 13.64 -18.62
CA ILE A 19 -4.85 14.03 -19.46
C ILE A 19 -3.54 14.00 -18.65
N ILE A 20 -3.56 14.51 -17.41
CA ILE A 20 -2.44 14.37 -16.45
C ILE A 20 -2.10 12.88 -16.25
N PHE A 21 -3.12 12.04 -16.28
CA PHE A 21 -3.01 10.59 -16.12
C PHE A 21 -2.38 9.85 -17.31
N ALA A 22 -2.76 10.20 -18.54
CA ALA A 22 -2.25 9.54 -19.75
C ALA A 22 -0.75 9.81 -19.98
N VAL A 23 -0.27 10.99 -19.59
CA VAL A 23 1.13 11.43 -19.79
C VAL A 23 2.11 10.67 -18.89
N VAL A 24 1.66 10.21 -17.71
CA VAL A 24 2.47 9.39 -16.80
C VAL A 24 2.54 7.93 -17.25
N PHE A 25 1.53 7.41 -17.97
CA PHE A 25 1.48 5.98 -18.34
C PHE A 25 2.33 5.59 -19.55
N ILE A 26 2.63 6.52 -20.45
CA ILE A 26 3.32 6.21 -21.72
C ILE A 26 4.82 5.89 -21.50
N GLY A 27 5.37 6.14 -20.30
CA GLY A 27 6.75 5.77 -19.94
C GLY A 27 6.98 4.28 -19.57
N LEU A 28 5.98 3.39 -19.68
CA LEU A 28 5.99 2.10 -18.95
C LEU A 28 5.64 0.81 -19.72
N SER A 29 5.69 0.76 -21.05
CA SER A 29 5.47 -0.52 -21.78
C SER A 29 6.38 -0.72 -23.00
N PHE A 30 7.66 -1.06 -22.79
CA PHE A 30 8.48 -1.76 -23.81
C PHE A 30 9.67 -2.47 -23.14
N VAL A 31 9.56 -3.78 -22.85
CA VAL A 31 10.67 -4.75 -23.03
C VAL A 31 10.09 -6.16 -23.19
N THR A 32 10.00 -6.69 -24.42
CA THR A 32 10.15 -8.13 -24.65
C THR A 32 10.99 -8.42 -25.92
N LEU A 33 12.13 -9.09 -25.69
CA LEU A 33 12.89 -10.04 -26.52
C LEU A 33 13.20 -9.72 -28.00
N PHE A 34 14.49 -9.56 -28.36
CA PHE A 34 15.30 -10.42 -29.29
C PHE A 34 16.74 -9.82 -29.48
N PRO A 35 17.76 -10.63 -29.89
CA PRO A 35 19.17 -10.33 -29.68
C PRO A 35 19.84 -9.46 -30.75
N LEU A 36 20.97 -8.87 -30.33
CA LEU A 36 21.91 -8.02 -31.06
C LEU A 36 22.16 -8.40 -32.53
N SER A 37 22.03 -7.39 -33.40
CA SER A 37 22.91 -7.23 -34.57
C SER A 37 23.08 -5.74 -34.85
N ALA A 38 24.34 -5.31 -34.97
CA ALA A 38 24.77 -3.93 -35.08
C ALA A 38 24.27 -3.26 -36.37
N GLN A 39 23.39 -2.27 -36.21
CA GLN A 39 23.15 -1.21 -37.16
C GLN A 39 22.49 -0.08 -36.36
N GLU A 40 22.96 1.17 -36.49
CA GLU A 40 22.23 2.32 -35.92
C GLU A 40 20.89 2.48 -36.65
N PRO A 41 19.78 2.65 -35.91
CA PRO A 41 18.76 3.55 -36.37
C PRO A 41 18.29 4.48 -35.24
N SER A 42 18.24 5.77 -35.54
CA SER A 42 17.31 6.70 -34.89
C SER A 42 15.90 6.13 -35.06
N THR A 43 15.36 5.49 -34.04
CA THR A 43 14.02 4.90 -34.06
C THR A 43 13.05 5.91 -33.45
N SER A 44 12.34 6.65 -34.29
CA SER A 44 11.10 7.30 -33.86
C SER A 44 10.03 6.22 -33.73
N SER A 45 9.44 6.07 -32.56
CA SER A 45 8.24 5.23 -32.37
C SER A 45 7.00 6.13 -32.45
N HIS A 46 6.00 5.68 -33.19
CA HIS A 46 4.75 6.40 -33.46
C HIS A 46 3.61 5.66 -32.78
N ILE A 47 2.83 6.35 -31.93
CA ILE A 47 1.64 5.80 -31.28
C ILE A 47 0.47 6.76 -31.53
N GLU A 48 -0.63 6.21 -32.02
CA GLU A 48 -1.88 6.92 -32.27
C GLU A 48 -2.91 6.47 -31.21
N VAL A 49 -3.45 7.41 -30.43
CA VAL A 49 -4.54 7.14 -29.48
C VAL A 49 -5.79 7.82 -29.97
N GLN A 50 -6.78 7.02 -30.41
CA GLN A 50 -8.10 7.52 -30.80
C GLN A 50 -9.01 7.61 -29.58
N THR A 51 -9.62 8.77 -29.39
CA THR A 51 -10.70 8.97 -28.40
C THR A 51 -12.05 9.01 -29.12
N GLU A 52 -13.16 8.79 -28.40
CA GLU A 52 -14.52 8.86 -28.99
C GLU A 52 -14.94 10.29 -29.41
N SER A 53 -14.09 11.29 -29.11
CA SER A 53 -14.19 12.64 -29.66
C SER A 53 -13.20 12.80 -30.81
N GLU A 54 -13.50 13.63 -31.83
CA GLU A 54 -12.71 13.83 -33.06
C GLU A 54 -11.26 14.35 -32.87
N TRP A 55 -10.70 14.28 -31.66
CA TRP A 55 -9.35 14.70 -31.31
C TRP A 55 -8.40 13.50 -31.29
N ASN A 56 -7.47 13.50 -32.25
CA ASN A 56 -6.29 12.64 -32.24
C ASN A 56 -5.15 13.38 -31.54
N ILE A 57 -4.62 12.83 -30.45
CA ILE A 57 -3.45 13.37 -29.76
C ILE A 57 -2.22 12.59 -30.21
N HIS A 58 -1.25 13.28 -30.81
CA HIS A 58 0.01 12.71 -31.23
C HIS A 58 1.10 13.09 -30.22
N LEU A 59 1.65 12.12 -29.49
CA LEU A 59 2.73 12.34 -28.54
C LEU A 59 4.05 11.83 -29.13
N ASN A 60 5.02 12.73 -29.32
CA ASN A 60 6.36 12.37 -29.77
C ASN A 60 7.32 12.42 -28.58
N ALA A 61 7.93 11.27 -28.24
CA ALA A 61 9.07 11.21 -27.34
C ALA A 61 10.36 11.20 -28.16
N ARG A 62 11.25 12.18 -27.93
CA ARG A 62 12.59 12.20 -28.52
C ARG A 62 13.60 11.76 -27.46
N ILE A 63 14.30 10.67 -27.73
CA ILE A 63 15.41 10.20 -26.91
C ILE A 63 16.67 10.89 -27.44
N ASP A 64 17.35 11.67 -26.60
CA ASP A 64 18.69 12.17 -26.95
C ASP A 64 19.69 11.00 -26.86
N PRO A 65 20.65 10.86 -27.80
CA PRO A 65 21.54 9.69 -27.88
C PRO A 65 22.41 9.47 -26.64
N ASP A 66 22.54 10.49 -25.79
CA ASP A 66 23.49 10.53 -24.68
C ASP A 66 22.86 10.18 -23.32
N GLY A 67 21.55 9.87 -23.28
CA GLY A 67 20.91 9.23 -22.11
C GLY A 67 20.71 10.10 -20.86
N GLU A 68 20.93 11.41 -20.91
CA GLU A 68 20.75 12.32 -19.76
C GLU A 68 19.82 13.49 -20.11
N GLY A 69 18.63 13.55 -19.47
CA GLY A 69 17.86 14.80 -19.35
C GLY A 69 16.37 14.76 -19.75
N LEU A 70 15.55 15.27 -18.84
CA LEU A 70 14.22 15.89 -18.95
C LEU A 70 13.27 15.40 -20.08
N TRP A 71 12.21 14.71 -19.68
CA TRP A 71 11.09 14.38 -20.58
C TRP A 71 10.23 15.62 -20.84
N VAL A 72 10.34 16.18 -22.04
CA VAL A 72 9.39 17.18 -22.56
C VAL A 72 8.43 16.45 -23.50
N PHE A 73 7.17 16.30 -23.08
CA PHE A 73 6.13 15.78 -23.95
C PHE A 73 5.66 16.91 -24.86
N THR A 74 5.99 16.82 -26.15
CA THR A 74 5.43 17.73 -27.15
C THR A 74 4.37 16.99 -27.95
N SER A 75 3.21 17.64 -28.11
CA SER A 75 2.21 17.19 -29.07
C SER A 75 2.53 17.83 -30.42
N ASP A 76 2.53 17.04 -31.50
CA ASP A 76 2.75 17.55 -32.87
C ASP A 76 1.58 18.40 -33.40
N THR A 77 0.47 18.44 -32.68
CA THR A 77 -0.60 19.40 -32.91
C THR A 77 -0.26 20.69 -32.17
N ALA A 78 -0.16 21.80 -32.90
CA ALA A 78 0.31 23.11 -32.44
C ALA A 78 -0.49 23.76 -31.29
N ASP A 79 -1.43 23.03 -30.67
CA ASP A 79 -2.47 23.58 -29.79
C ASP A 79 -2.56 22.92 -28.39
N SER A 80 -1.58 22.10 -27.96
CA SER A 80 -1.54 21.64 -26.56
C SER A 80 -0.12 21.26 -26.09
N CYS A 81 0.39 22.01 -25.11
CA CYS A 81 1.69 21.81 -24.47
C CYS A 81 1.48 21.61 -22.96
N ILE A 82 2.09 20.56 -22.41
CA ILE A 82 2.20 20.37 -20.96
C ILE A 82 3.59 20.84 -20.56
N GLU A 83 3.66 21.89 -19.73
CA GLU A 83 4.90 22.36 -19.11
C GLU A 83 4.92 21.87 -17.66
N VAL A 84 5.95 21.10 -17.30
CA VAL A 84 6.16 20.65 -15.93
C VAL A 84 7.22 21.53 -15.29
N ARG A 85 6.87 22.24 -14.22
CA ARG A 85 7.82 23.06 -13.46
C ARG A 85 8.15 22.39 -12.14
N PHE A 86 9.43 22.30 -11.85
CA PHE A 86 9.94 21.85 -10.56
C PHE A 86 10.28 23.08 -9.72
N GLU A 87 9.64 23.23 -8.56
CA GLU A 87 10.01 24.24 -7.58
C GLU A 87 10.52 23.54 -6.32
N VAL A 88 11.81 23.71 -6.02
CA VAL A 88 12.45 23.13 -4.83
C VAL A 88 12.41 24.17 -3.72
N GLU A 89 11.48 24.01 -2.77
CA GLU A 89 11.39 24.86 -1.58
C GLU A 89 12.18 24.23 -0.42
N ILE A 90 13.27 24.88 -0.01
CA ILE A 90 14.14 24.38 1.08
C ILE A 90 13.59 24.85 2.44
N GLN A 91 12.89 23.97 3.17
CA GLN A 91 12.51 24.24 4.56
C GLN A 91 13.61 23.84 5.56
N GLN A 92 14.19 24.85 6.20
CA GLN A 92 15.10 24.81 7.36
C GLN A 92 16.39 23.97 7.27
N VAL A 93 17.45 24.61 6.79
CA VAL A 93 18.80 24.44 7.35
C VAL A 93 18.93 25.41 8.54
N PRO A 94 19.65 25.09 9.64
CA PRO A 94 19.98 26.06 10.71
C PRO A 94 20.72 27.34 10.24
N THR A 95 20.98 27.49 8.94
CA THR A 95 21.79 28.56 8.35
C THR A 95 21.12 29.26 7.16
N GLY A 96 19.79 29.43 7.12
CA GLY A 96 19.14 30.57 6.43
C GLY A 96 19.54 30.89 4.96
N LYS A 97 20.01 29.92 4.17
CA LYS A 97 20.33 30.13 2.75
C LYS A 97 19.13 29.74 1.89
N LYS A 98 18.53 30.72 1.22
CA LYS A 98 17.67 30.51 0.05
C LYS A 98 18.54 30.65 -1.20
N GLY A 99 18.54 29.66 -2.08
CA GLY A 99 19.19 29.72 -3.39
C GLY A 99 18.21 29.27 -4.46
N ALA A 100 18.07 30.07 -5.52
CA ALA A 100 17.47 29.61 -6.78
C ALA A 100 18.60 29.02 -7.63
N TYR A 101 18.49 27.78 -8.05
CA TYR A 101 19.46 27.11 -8.91
C TYR A 101 18.87 26.97 -10.30
N ASP A 102 19.59 27.45 -11.31
CA ASP A 102 19.21 27.31 -12.71
C ASP A 102 19.60 25.91 -13.18
N ILE A 103 18.62 25.07 -13.50
CA ILE A 103 18.82 23.68 -13.96
C ILE A 103 19.00 23.70 -15.48
N SER A 104 19.96 24.50 -15.96
CA SER A 104 20.33 24.54 -17.38
C SER A 104 21.43 23.53 -17.74
N ASP A 105 22.04 22.90 -16.75
CA ASP A 105 23.07 21.87 -16.94
C ASP A 105 22.43 20.47 -17.02
N SER A 106 22.86 19.71 -18.03
CA SER A 106 22.29 18.45 -18.51
C SER A 106 22.33 17.26 -17.55
N ASN A 107 22.75 17.45 -16.29
CA ASN A 107 22.87 16.36 -15.33
C ASN A 107 22.22 16.72 -13.99
N TYR A 108 20.89 16.62 -13.97
CA TYR A 108 20.03 16.83 -12.80
C TYR A 108 20.50 16.02 -11.58
N TYR A 109 21.04 14.83 -11.79
CA TYR A 109 21.59 13.98 -10.72
C TYR A 109 22.88 14.55 -10.13
N ALA A 110 23.82 14.97 -10.97
CA ALA A 110 25.05 15.62 -10.50
C ALA A 110 24.77 16.94 -9.76
N PHE A 111 23.71 17.66 -10.13
CA PHE A 111 23.23 18.82 -9.38
C PHE A 111 22.72 18.43 -7.99
N LEU A 112 21.87 17.41 -7.91
CA LEU A 112 21.33 16.93 -6.63
C LEU A 112 22.44 16.39 -5.72
N ASP A 113 23.35 15.58 -6.24
CA ASP A 113 24.45 15.01 -5.45
C ASP A 113 25.30 16.13 -4.82
N ARG A 114 25.72 17.13 -5.61
CA ARG A 114 26.41 18.31 -5.09
C ARG A 114 25.55 19.10 -4.11
N PHE A 115 24.25 19.21 -4.38
CA PHE A 115 23.32 19.94 -3.52
C PHE A 115 23.17 19.27 -2.15
N PHE A 116 23.03 17.95 -2.08
CA PHE A 116 22.97 17.21 -0.81
C PHE A 116 24.30 17.25 -0.06
N GLU A 117 25.44 17.15 -0.76
CA GLU A 117 26.78 17.35 -0.20
C GLU A 117 26.94 18.75 0.42
N ASP A 118 26.47 19.80 -0.28
CA ASP A 118 26.61 21.20 0.15
C ASP A 118 25.67 21.58 1.28
N VAL A 119 24.46 21.01 1.32
CA VAL A 119 23.42 21.35 2.30
C VAL A 119 23.60 20.55 3.61
N GLY A 120 24.28 19.40 3.56
CA GLY A 120 24.57 18.58 4.75
C GLY A 120 23.33 17.94 5.37
N THR A 121 22.28 17.76 4.57
CA THR A 121 21.02 17.11 4.96
C THR A 121 20.75 15.95 4.02
N ASN A 122 20.20 14.84 4.50
CA ASN A 122 19.81 13.71 3.64
C ASN A 122 18.35 13.79 3.19
N THR A 123 17.67 14.92 3.41
CA THR A 123 16.23 15.09 3.14
C THR A 123 15.96 16.48 2.56
N VAL A 124 15.19 16.55 1.48
CA VAL A 124 14.82 17.80 0.80
C VAL A 124 13.33 17.76 0.44
N GLU A 125 12.61 18.83 0.80
CA GLU A 125 11.24 19.07 0.32
C GLU A 125 11.31 19.55 -1.14
N THR A 126 10.53 18.92 -2.01
CA THR A 126 10.41 19.26 -3.42
C THR A 126 8.93 19.46 -3.73
N SER A 127 8.61 20.43 -4.58
CA SER A 127 7.27 20.60 -5.12
C SER A 127 7.26 20.46 -6.64
N LEU A 128 6.25 19.79 -7.16
CA LEU A 128 6.00 19.62 -8.58
C LEU A 128 4.71 20.35 -8.93
N GLU A 129 4.76 21.28 -9.87
CA GLU A 129 3.57 21.95 -10.41
C GLU A 129 3.48 21.65 -11.91
N ALA A 130 2.33 21.12 -12.34
CA ALA A 130 2.10 20.80 -13.74
C ALA A 130 1.11 21.82 -14.33
N PHE A 131 1.47 22.36 -15.51
CA PHE A 131 0.65 23.32 -16.23
C PHE A 131 0.29 22.75 -17.60
N CYS A 132 -0.95 22.99 -18.02
CA CYS A 132 -1.39 22.72 -19.38
C CYS A 132 -1.93 24.02 -19.98
N ASP A 133 -1.34 24.47 -21.08
CA ASP A 133 -1.84 25.62 -21.82
C ASP A 133 -3.01 25.17 -22.70
N LEU A 134 -4.16 25.83 -22.55
CA LEU A 134 -5.37 25.55 -23.31
C LEU A 134 -5.38 26.36 -24.63
N PRO A 135 -6.04 25.86 -25.69
CA PRO A 135 -6.10 26.54 -26.99
C PRO A 135 -6.67 27.96 -26.96
N ASN A 136 -7.46 28.31 -25.94
CA ASN A 136 -8.03 29.63 -25.76
C ASN A 136 -7.09 30.62 -25.04
N GLY A 137 -5.88 30.20 -24.68
CA GLY A 137 -4.88 30.98 -23.94
C GLY A 137 -5.01 30.90 -22.42
N ASP A 138 -5.99 30.15 -21.89
CA ASP A 138 -6.08 29.88 -20.45
C ASP A 138 -5.04 28.82 -20.04
N LYS A 139 -4.69 28.80 -18.75
CA LYS A 139 -3.80 27.79 -18.16
C LYS A 139 -4.57 26.92 -17.19
N MET A 140 -4.47 25.60 -17.35
CA MET A 140 -4.82 24.67 -16.28
C MET A 140 -3.60 24.46 -15.41
N VAL A 141 -3.75 24.70 -14.11
CA VAL A 141 -2.70 24.49 -13.12
C VAL A 141 -3.12 23.32 -12.24
N ALA A 142 -2.36 22.23 -12.27
CA ALA A 142 -2.41 21.24 -11.21
C ALA A 142 -1.63 21.84 -10.03
N GLY A 143 -2.31 22.06 -8.90
CA GLY A 143 -1.67 22.66 -7.73
C GLY A 143 -0.40 21.91 -7.31
N PRO A 144 0.51 22.57 -6.58
CA PRO A 144 1.83 22.01 -6.27
C PRO A 144 1.69 20.71 -5.45
N ILE A 145 2.32 19.65 -5.94
CA ILE A 145 2.47 18.39 -5.22
C ILE A 145 3.77 18.44 -4.45
N LYS A 146 3.68 18.57 -3.13
CA LYS A 146 4.83 18.57 -2.22
C LYS A 146 5.19 17.15 -1.83
N PHE A 147 6.49 16.84 -1.81
CA PHE A 147 7.00 15.55 -1.36
C PHE A 147 8.40 15.69 -0.78
N LEU A 148 8.77 14.74 0.09
CA LEU A 148 10.12 14.63 0.62
C LEU A 148 10.93 13.64 -0.21
N ARG A 149 12.17 14.02 -0.50
CA ARG A 149 13.18 13.17 -1.10
C ARG A 149 14.24 12.84 -0.06
N TYR A 150 14.55 11.56 0.10
CA TYR A 150 15.54 11.04 1.03
C TYR A 150 16.70 10.42 0.27
N TYR A 151 17.94 10.76 0.64
CA TYR A 151 19.13 10.16 0.07
C TYR A 151 19.45 8.84 0.78
N TYR A 152 19.54 7.76 0.01
CA TYR A 152 20.02 6.45 0.45
C TYR A 152 21.46 6.23 -0.04
N PRO A 153 22.44 6.23 0.87
CA PRO A 153 23.84 6.04 0.50
C PRO A 153 24.17 4.55 0.35
N ASN A 154 25.11 4.25 -0.56
CA ASN A 154 25.59 2.88 -0.82
C ASN A 154 26.70 2.46 0.17
N ASP A 155 27.02 3.31 1.15
CA ASP A 155 28.01 3.01 2.19
C ASP A 155 27.44 2.15 3.34
N GLY A 156 26.18 1.74 3.23
CA GLY A 156 25.51 0.86 4.18
C GLY A 156 24.85 1.60 5.36
N GLY A 157 24.38 2.83 5.13
CA GLY A 157 23.51 3.54 6.07
C GLY A 157 22.08 2.97 6.16
N GLU A 158 21.36 3.32 7.23
CA GLU A 158 19.91 3.13 7.33
C GLU A 158 19.19 4.45 7.01
N VAL A 159 18.11 4.37 6.25
CA VAL A 159 17.29 5.54 5.90
C VAL A 159 15.85 5.31 6.30
N LYS A 160 15.32 6.22 7.12
CA LYS A 160 13.89 6.26 7.44
C LYS A 160 13.22 7.37 6.62
N VAL A 161 12.36 6.95 5.71
CA VAL A 161 11.49 7.80 4.90
C VAL A 161 10.19 8.00 5.67
N THR A 162 9.64 9.21 5.71
CA THR A 162 8.40 9.52 6.45
C THR A 162 7.51 10.44 5.62
N SER A 163 6.19 10.16 5.57
CA SER A 163 5.24 11.01 4.84
C SER A 163 5.30 12.44 5.34
N HIS A 164 5.33 13.37 4.38
CA HIS A 164 5.51 14.79 4.67
C HIS A 164 4.30 15.40 5.40
N ASP A 165 3.10 15.09 4.94
CA ASP A 165 1.91 15.85 5.28
C ASP A 165 1.37 15.52 6.68
N ASP A 166 1.51 14.26 7.10
CA ASP A 166 0.92 13.75 8.34
C ASP A 166 1.88 12.93 9.22
N GLY A 167 3.02 12.49 8.67
CA GLY A 167 3.96 11.60 9.35
C GLY A 167 3.40 10.22 9.71
N LEU A 168 2.28 9.80 9.10
CA LEU A 168 1.61 8.54 9.40
C LEU A 168 2.12 7.34 8.60
N ALA A 169 2.97 7.55 7.59
CA ALA A 169 3.63 6.47 6.86
C ALA A 169 5.13 6.57 7.00
N GLU A 170 5.79 5.45 7.30
CA GLU A 170 7.24 5.35 7.40
C GLU A 170 7.74 4.14 6.62
N LEU A 171 8.87 4.28 5.92
CA LEU A 171 9.58 3.18 5.28
C LEU A 171 11.03 3.21 5.73
N LEU A 172 11.47 2.17 6.42
CA LEU A 172 12.86 2.00 6.83
C LEU A 172 13.58 1.11 5.82
N LEU A 173 14.63 1.66 5.22
CA LEU A 173 15.57 0.95 4.37
C LEU A 173 16.83 0.67 5.21
N HIS A 174 17.22 -0.60 5.28
CA HIS A 174 18.48 -1.02 5.89
C HIS A 174 19.60 -0.96 4.86
N SER A 175 20.85 -1.09 5.32
CA SER A 175 22.07 -1.07 4.50
C SER A 175 22.14 -2.06 3.33
N TYR A 176 21.31 -3.10 3.37
CA TYR A 176 21.20 -4.15 2.36
C TYR A 176 19.88 -4.09 1.60
N SER A 177 19.04 -3.08 1.82
CA SER A 177 17.78 -2.92 1.09
C SER A 177 18.04 -2.56 -0.37
N LEU A 178 19.07 -1.75 -0.66
CA LEU A 178 19.50 -1.42 -2.02
C LEU A 178 21.02 -1.56 -2.15
N SER A 179 21.48 -2.08 -3.28
CA SER A 179 22.89 -2.25 -3.65
C SER A 179 23.52 -1.04 -4.36
N TYR A 180 22.77 0.06 -4.43
CA TYR A 180 23.13 1.28 -5.15
C TYR A 180 22.62 2.51 -4.40
N GLU A 181 23.17 3.68 -4.74
CA GLU A 181 22.73 4.97 -4.22
C GLU A 181 21.42 5.35 -4.88
N ALA A 182 20.47 5.81 -4.07
CA ALA A 182 19.12 6.11 -4.55
C ALA A 182 18.52 7.31 -3.84
N PHE A 183 17.61 7.98 -4.53
CA PHE A 183 16.70 8.92 -3.93
C PHE A 183 15.35 8.24 -3.72
N ILE A 184 14.89 8.22 -2.48
CA ILE A 184 13.61 7.63 -2.10
C ILE A 184 12.60 8.75 -1.86
N THR A 185 11.39 8.55 -2.35
CA THR A 185 10.27 9.49 -2.20
C THR A 185 9.13 8.82 -1.49
N VAL A 186 8.37 9.66 -0.78
CA VAL A 186 7.06 9.30 -0.25
C VAL A 186 6.09 10.42 -0.57
N MET A 187 4.92 10.04 -1.05
CA MET A 187 3.86 10.95 -1.46
C MET A 187 2.53 10.47 -0.91
N THR A 188 1.76 11.38 -0.32
CA THR A 188 0.37 11.16 0.05
C THR A 188 -0.49 11.35 -1.21
N GLN A 189 -1.41 10.43 -1.47
CA GLN A 189 -2.34 10.56 -2.60
C GLN A 189 -3.70 11.03 -2.10
N PRO A 190 -4.36 12.00 -2.76
CA PRO A 190 -5.70 12.45 -2.33
C PRO A 190 -6.81 11.43 -2.66
N ASP A 191 -6.55 10.50 -3.58
CA ASP A 191 -7.52 9.51 -4.07
C ASP A 191 -6.86 8.13 -4.20
N LEU A 192 -7.69 7.08 -4.17
CA LEU A 192 -7.25 5.70 -4.39
C LEU A 192 -6.90 5.45 -5.88
N PRO A 193 -5.78 4.77 -6.19
CA PRO A 193 -5.47 4.30 -7.56
C PRO A 193 -6.55 3.41 -8.20
N GLY A 194 -7.31 2.71 -7.37
CA GLY A 194 -8.43 1.89 -7.81
C GLY A 194 -9.35 1.51 -6.65
N PRO A 195 -10.51 0.91 -6.95
CA PRO A 195 -11.48 0.54 -5.92
C PRO A 195 -10.87 -0.48 -4.96
N LEU A 196 -11.09 -0.29 -3.66
CA LEU A 196 -10.70 -1.26 -2.66
C LEU A 196 -11.42 -2.60 -2.89
N PRO A 197 -10.84 -3.73 -2.46
CA PRO A 197 -11.52 -5.01 -2.56
C PRO A 197 -12.79 -4.97 -1.71
N VAL A 198 -13.85 -5.62 -2.18
CA VAL A 198 -15.14 -5.70 -1.48
C VAL A 198 -14.94 -6.15 -0.01
N GLY A 199 -15.61 -5.46 0.93
CA GLY A 199 -15.47 -5.72 2.37
C GLY A 199 -14.24 -5.09 3.03
N ASN A 200 -13.61 -4.12 2.35
CA ASN A 200 -12.51 -3.31 2.90
C ASN A 200 -12.90 -1.82 2.91
N GLU A 201 -12.45 -1.11 3.93
CA GLU A 201 -12.61 0.34 4.09
C GLU A 201 -11.24 0.96 4.36
N ALA A 202 -10.87 2.02 3.63
CA ALA A 202 -9.67 2.79 3.91
C ALA A 202 -9.78 3.48 5.26
N ILE A 203 -8.75 3.38 6.09
CA ILE A 203 -8.66 4.11 7.36
C ILE A 203 -7.43 5.04 7.42
N SER A 204 -6.67 5.11 6.34
CA SER A 204 -5.61 6.08 6.09
C SER A 204 -5.72 6.60 4.66
N GLU A 205 -4.99 7.68 4.36
CA GLU A 205 -4.67 8.02 2.97
C GLU A 205 -3.82 6.92 2.31
N PRO A 206 -3.81 6.81 0.98
CA PRO A 206 -2.83 6.02 0.24
C PRO A 206 -1.46 6.73 0.23
N TYR A 207 -0.39 5.96 0.48
CA TYR A 207 0.98 6.45 0.47
C TYR A 207 1.81 5.74 -0.60
N SER A 208 2.29 6.50 -1.57
CA SER A 208 3.17 5.99 -2.63
C SER A 208 4.63 6.16 -2.22
N PHE A 209 5.37 5.07 -2.26
CA PHE A 209 6.82 5.08 -2.11
C PHE A 209 7.47 4.80 -3.46
N GLY A 210 8.46 5.60 -3.83
CA GLY A 210 9.19 5.49 -5.09
C GLY A 210 10.69 5.59 -4.89
N SER A 211 11.45 4.90 -5.73
CA SER A 211 12.88 5.14 -5.95
C SER A 211 13.04 5.73 -7.35
N PHE A 212 13.90 6.74 -7.54
CA PHE A 212 14.24 7.30 -8.87
C PHE A 212 15.11 6.36 -9.72
N THR A 213 14.89 5.05 -9.57
CA THR A 213 15.56 4.03 -10.36
C THR A 213 14.50 3.20 -11.08
N THR A 214 14.90 2.58 -12.18
CA THR A 214 13.98 1.79 -13.02
C THR A 214 13.46 0.52 -12.36
N ASN A 215 13.99 0.16 -11.18
CA ASN A 215 13.60 -1.06 -10.47
C ASN A 215 12.54 -0.74 -9.39
N PRO A 216 11.28 -1.21 -9.55
CA PRO A 216 10.26 -1.06 -8.53
C PRO A 216 10.50 -1.98 -7.31
N LEU A 217 11.56 -2.80 -7.34
CA LEU A 217 11.94 -3.72 -6.29
C LEU A 217 13.25 -3.30 -5.62
N SER A 218 13.31 -3.54 -4.31
CA SER A 218 14.53 -3.47 -3.52
C SER A 218 15.30 -4.80 -3.57
N ASP A 219 16.61 -4.75 -3.32
CA ASP A 219 17.49 -5.94 -3.28
C ASP A 219 17.32 -6.73 -1.97
N GLY A 220 16.97 -6.02 -0.90
CA GLY A 220 16.70 -6.59 0.42
C GLY A 220 15.38 -6.06 1.01
N PRO A 221 14.90 -6.65 2.12
CA PRO A 221 13.65 -6.23 2.73
C PRO A 221 13.74 -4.80 3.25
N MET A 222 12.63 -4.09 3.14
CA MET A 222 12.35 -2.79 3.74
C MET A 222 11.24 -2.97 4.78
N PHE A 223 11.21 -2.11 5.79
CA PHE A 223 10.23 -2.17 6.86
C PHE A 223 9.25 -0.99 6.77
N LEU A 224 8.05 -1.28 6.28
CA LEU A 224 6.93 -0.33 6.19
C LEU A 224 6.21 -0.25 7.53
N THR A 225 5.88 0.95 7.97
CA THR A 225 5.03 1.23 9.14
C THR A 225 3.93 2.20 8.72
N LEU A 226 2.67 1.80 8.90
CA LEU A 226 1.51 2.69 8.76
C LEU A 226 0.87 2.91 10.13
N HIS A 227 0.82 4.16 10.56
CA HIS A 227 0.19 4.60 11.80
C HIS A 227 -1.29 4.91 11.52
N TYR A 228 -2.14 4.64 12.49
CA TYR A 228 -3.54 5.05 12.50
C TYR A 228 -3.82 5.95 13.70
N PRO A 229 -4.70 6.94 13.58
CA PRO A 229 -5.03 7.81 14.70
C PRO A 229 -5.77 7.02 15.81
N ASN A 230 -5.41 7.28 17.07
CA ASN A 230 -6.11 6.79 18.28
C ASN A 230 -7.57 7.27 18.41
N LEU A 231 -8.11 8.00 17.42
CA LEU A 231 -9.41 8.68 17.47
C LEU A 231 -10.58 7.84 16.96
N LEU A 232 -10.31 6.72 16.30
CA LEU A 232 -11.34 5.72 16.07
C LEU A 232 -11.69 5.09 17.43
N SER A 233 -12.96 4.80 17.70
CA SER A 233 -13.45 4.10 18.91
C SER A 233 -13.01 2.62 18.93
N GLU A 234 -11.71 2.46 18.72
CA GLU A 234 -10.83 1.33 18.45
C GLU A 234 -11.23 0.46 17.24
N PRO A 235 -10.55 0.61 16.08
CA PRO A 235 -10.59 -0.43 15.07
C PRO A 235 -9.92 -1.66 15.70
N ASN A 236 -10.64 -2.79 15.70
CA ASN A 236 -10.08 -4.04 16.18
C ASN A 236 -8.80 -4.33 15.37
N PRO A 237 -7.60 -4.32 15.98
CA PRO A 237 -6.34 -4.44 15.24
C PRO A 237 -6.26 -5.74 14.44
N LEU A 238 -7.02 -6.75 14.85
CA LEU A 238 -7.13 -8.07 14.21
C LEU A 238 -7.93 -8.04 12.90
N THR A 239 -8.54 -6.90 12.56
CA THR A 239 -9.24 -6.63 11.29
C THR A 239 -8.48 -5.65 10.39
N LEU A 240 -7.32 -5.15 10.83
CA LEU A 240 -6.52 -4.20 10.05
C LEU A 240 -5.58 -4.93 9.09
N ARG A 241 -5.42 -4.37 7.89
CA ARG A 241 -4.51 -4.87 6.85
C ARG A 241 -3.79 -3.71 6.19
N ILE A 242 -2.55 -3.96 5.77
CA ILE A 242 -1.87 -3.12 4.80
C ILE A 242 -2.16 -3.70 3.43
N LEU A 243 -2.91 -2.95 2.62
CA LEU A 243 -3.14 -3.31 1.23
C LEU A 243 -2.05 -2.69 0.36
N GLU A 244 -1.59 -3.47 -0.62
CA GLU A 244 -0.54 -3.11 -1.55
C GLU A 244 -1.11 -3.03 -2.95
N TRP A 245 -0.89 -1.91 -3.63
CA TRP A 245 -1.31 -1.74 -5.02
C TRP A 245 -0.33 -2.46 -5.96
N ASN A 246 -0.84 -3.32 -6.85
CA ASN A 246 -0.02 -4.05 -7.84
C ASN A 246 -0.14 -3.52 -9.28
N ASN A 247 -0.53 -2.25 -9.45
CA ASN A 247 -0.86 -1.58 -10.72
C ASN A 247 -2.24 -1.88 -11.30
N GLU A 248 -2.96 -2.88 -10.80
CA GLU A 248 -4.30 -3.24 -11.28
C GLU A 248 -5.31 -3.38 -10.15
N THR A 249 -4.86 -3.88 -9.01
CA THR A 249 -5.70 -4.29 -7.88
C THR A 249 -4.97 -4.08 -6.56
N TRP A 250 -5.74 -3.95 -5.50
CA TRP A 250 -5.23 -4.01 -4.14
C TRP A 250 -5.08 -5.46 -3.71
N ASN A 251 -3.88 -5.82 -3.24
CA ASN A 251 -3.63 -7.12 -2.63
C ASN A 251 -3.47 -6.97 -1.12
N ASP A 252 -4.19 -7.82 -0.39
CA ASP A 252 -3.85 -8.08 1.00
C ASP A 252 -2.62 -8.99 1.03
N SER A 253 -1.55 -8.54 1.67
CA SER A 253 -0.36 -9.36 1.87
C SER A 253 -0.52 -10.43 2.95
N GLY A 254 -1.63 -10.48 3.67
CA GLY A 254 -1.94 -11.52 4.67
C GLY A 254 -1.11 -11.44 5.95
N ASP A 255 0.00 -10.69 5.96
CA ASP A 255 0.76 -10.38 7.15
C ASP A 255 0.01 -9.33 7.98
N GLN A 256 -0.64 -9.79 9.05
CA GLN A 256 -0.93 -8.92 10.17
C GLN A 256 0.40 -8.44 10.75
N GLY A 257 0.69 -7.18 10.48
CA GLY A 257 1.90 -6.56 10.95
C GLY A 257 2.13 -6.78 12.43
N MET A 258 3.41 -6.87 12.82
CA MET A 258 3.77 -7.01 14.23
C MET A 258 3.23 -5.81 15.00
N ASN A 259 2.15 -6.01 15.73
CA ASN A 259 1.55 -4.99 16.56
C ASN A 259 2.36 -4.93 17.87
N ILE A 260 3.47 -4.20 17.83
CA ILE A 260 4.32 -4.04 19.00
C ILE A 260 3.60 -3.05 19.92
N LEU A 261 2.96 -3.60 20.96
CA LEU A 261 2.57 -2.99 22.23
C LEU A 261 2.55 -1.44 22.24
N LEU A 262 1.34 -0.88 22.33
CA LEU A 262 1.02 0.49 22.76
C LEU A 262 1.14 1.63 21.74
N LYS A 263 1.42 1.37 20.46
CA LYS A 263 1.32 2.40 19.40
C LYS A 263 0.35 1.96 18.30
N PRO A 264 -0.59 2.83 17.87
CA PRO A 264 -1.57 2.50 16.84
C PRO A 264 -0.90 2.44 15.47
N ARG A 265 -0.22 1.33 15.18
CA ARG A 265 0.51 1.14 13.92
C ARG A 265 0.49 -0.31 13.47
N LEU A 266 0.61 -0.51 12.16
CA LEU A 266 0.78 -1.80 11.52
C LEU A 266 2.10 -1.78 10.75
N ASN A 267 2.86 -2.87 10.83
CA ASN A 267 4.19 -2.97 10.23
C ASN A 267 4.27 -4.08 9.20
N LYS A 268 4.98 -3.92 8.10
CA LYS A 268 5.13 -4.96 7.08
C LYS A 268 6.53 -4.96 6.50
N ASN A 269 7.09 -6.16 6.31
CA ASN A 269 8.26 -6.31 5.46
C ASN A 269 7.82 -6.23 4.00
N THR A 270 8.49 -5.43 3.20
CA THR A 270 8.21 -5.31 1.77
C THR A 270 9.50 -5.23 0.96
N TYR A 271 9.39 -5.60 -0.31
CA TYR A 271 10.46 -5.46 -1.30
C TYR A 271 10.07 -4.50 -2.42
N LYS A 272 8.91 -3.82 -2.29
CA LYS A 272 8.30 -3.07 -3.39
C LYS A 272 8.19 -1.60 -3.06
N PHE A 273 8.60 -0.78 -4.01
CA PHE A 273 8.20 0.62 -4.09
C PHE A 273 6.85 0.68 -4.83
N THR A 274 5.78 0.98 -4.10
CA THR A 274 4.41 1.08 -4.62
C THR A 274 3.54 1.91 -3.67
N THR A 275 2.25 2.01 -3.96
CA THR A 275 1.23 2.57 -3.07
C THR A 275 0.77 1.54 -2.04
N TYR A 276 0.76 1.97 -0.77
CA TYR A 276 0.20 1.23 0.34
C TYR A 276 -0.93 2.02 0.99
N ILE A 277 -1.88 1.30 1.56
CA ILE A 277 -2.94 1.89 2.37
C ILE A 277 -3.24 1.01 3.56
N LEU A 278 -3.59 1.64 4.68
CA LEU A 278 -4.13 0.94 5.83
C LEU A 278 -5.65 0.82 5.67
N ALA A 279 -6.13 -0.42 5.66
CA ALA A 279 -7.54 -0.73 5.53
C ALA A 279 -8.06 -1.54 6.72
N ARG A 280 -9.34 -1.36 7.00
CA ARG A 280 -10.13 -2.24 7.86
C ARG A 280 -10.85 -3.25 6.98
N THR A 281 -10.95 -4.49 7.44
CA THR A 281 -11.52 -5.59 6.64
C THR A 281 -12.58 -6.38 7.42
N LEU A 282 -13.35 -7.20 6.69
CA LEU A 282 -14.25 -8.21 7.26
C LEU A 282 -13.54 -9.51 7.68
N HIS A 283 -12.21 -9.56 7.59
CA HIS A 283 -11.38 -10.70 7.97
C HIS A 283 -10.74 -10.46 9.33
N TRP A 284 -11.31 -11.11 10.35
CA TRP A 284 -10.70 -11.17 11.67
C TRP A 284 -9.68 -12.31 11.71
N GLN A 285 -8.44 -12.03 12.06
CA GLN A 285 -7.37 -13.02 12.14
C GLN A 285 -6.46 -12.70 13.31
N ASP A 286 -5.91 -13.73 13.94
CA ASP A 286 -4.96 -13.61 15.01
C ASP A 286 -3.88 -14.68 14.85
N ASN A 287 -2.63 -14.23 14.88
CA ASN A 287 -1.42 -15.02 14.69
C ASN A 287 -0.64 -15.21 15.99
N PHE A 288 -1.26 -14.91 17.14
CA PHE A 288 -0.69 -15.08 18.47
C PHE A 288 0.65 -14.35 18.67
N LYS A 289 0.95 -13.29 17.91
CA LYS A 289 2.10 -12.42 18.22
C LYS A 289 1.79 -11.43 19.35
N THR A 290 0.52 -11.31 19.72
CA THR A 290 0.01 -10.51 20.84
C THR A 290 -1.12 -11.26 21.53
N ASP A 291 -1.49 -10.86 22.74
CA ASP A 291 -2.63 -11.39 23.51
C ASP A 291 -3.97 -10.75 23.10
N LEU A 292 -3.96 -9.85 22.10
CA LEU A 292 -5.12 -9.03 21.74
C LEU A 292 -6.32 -9.85 21.27
N GLY A 293 -6.11 -11.02 20.67
CA GLY A 293 -7.17 -11.87 20.14
C GLY A 293 -7.68 -12.95 21.09
N LEU A 294 -7.07 -13.13 22.25
CA LEU A 294 -7.42 -14.13 23.25
C LEU A 294 -8.32 -13.53 24.34
N ASP A 295 -9.31 -14.30 24.81
CA ASP A 295 -10.26 -13.91 25.86
C ASP A 295 -10.11 -14.76 27.13
N ASP A 296 -10.02 -16.09 26.95
CA ASP A 296 -9.85 -17.04 28.05
C ASP A 296 -8.92 -18.17 27.65
N GLU A 297 -8.12 -18.64 28.61
CA GLU A 297 -7.12 -19.67 28.42
C GLU A 297 -6.99 -20.53 29.68
N VAL A 298 -7.03 -21.86 29.50
CA VAL A 298 -6.82 -22.83 30.57
C VAL A 298 -5.77 -23.83 30.11
N ASP A 299 -4.69 -23.94 30.88
CA ASP A 299 -3.59 -24.87 30.62
C ASP A 299 -2.90 -24.71 29.25
N MET A 300 -2.97 -23.49 28.70
CA MET A 300 -2.29 -23.07 27.46
C MET A 300 -1.07 -22.19 27.76
N GLU A 301 -0.09 -22.21 26.86
CA GLU A 301 1.07 -21.34 26.84
C GLU A 301 1.10 -20.59 25.51
N HIS A 302 1.27 -19.28 25.63
CA HIS A 302 1.32 -18.35 24.51
C HIS A 302 2.77 -17.92 24.26
N ASP A 303 3.33 -18.35 23.13
CA ASP A 303 4.66 -17.97 22.67
C ASP A 303 4.54 -16.80 21.69
N THR A 304 4.54 -15.58 22.23
CA THR A 304 4.43 -14.33 21.46
C THR A 304 5.62 -14.09 20.53
N VAL A 305 6.78 -14.69 20.81
CA VAL A 305 7.99 -14.51 20.00
C VAL A 305 7.83 -15.24 18.66
N ASN A 306 7.32 -16.47 18.71
CA ASN A 306 7.12 -17.29 17.52
C ASN A 306 5.70 -17.18 16.94
N GLY A 307 4.78 -16.52 17.63
CA GLY A 307 3.38 -16.41 17.20
C GLY A 307 2.67 -17.75 17.31
N MET A 308 2.75 -18.40 18.47
CA MET A 308 2.23 -19.75 18.66
C MET A 308 1.45 -19.90 19.96
N LEU A 309 0.43 -20.73 19.91
CA LEU A 309 -0.36 -21.17 21.06
C LEU A 309 -0.25 -22.69 21.19
N LYS A 310 0.08 -23.17 22.39
CA LYS A 310 0.33 -24.59 22.68
C LYS A 310 -0.15 -24.95 24.09
N LEU A 311 -0.18 -26.23 24.45
CA LEU A 311 -0.39 -26.67 25.84
C LEU A 311 0.82 -26.32 26.69
N LYS A 312 0.58 -26.01 27.98
CA LYS A 312 1.67 -25.97 28.97
C LYS A 312 2.31 -27.36 29.09
N ASP A 313 3.63 -27.41 29.33
CA ASP A 313 4.40 -28.65 29.35
C ASP A 313 3.83 -29.76 30.26
N SER A 314 3.22 -29.40 31.39
CA SER A 314 2.63 -30.35 32.34
C SER A 314 1.16 -30.71 32.05
N ALA A 315 0.51 -30.03 31.12
CA ALA A 315 -0.90 -30.20 30.83
C ALA A 315 -1.14 -31.36 29.85
N LEU A 316 -2.19 -32.14 30.10
CA LEU A 316 -2.66 -33.17 29.16
C LEU A 316 -3.81 -32.67 28.28
N THR A 317 -4.50 -31.63 28.72
CA THR A 317 -5.61 -30.99 28.03
C THR A 317 -5.57 -29.50 28.32
N GLY A 318 -6.05 -28.69 27.38
CA GLY A 318 -6.16 -27.25 27.55
C GLY A 318 -7.12 -26.67 26.54
N MET A 319 -7.54 -25.44 26.79
CA MET A 319 -8.40 -24.70 25.88
C MET A 319 -8.02 -23.23 25.81
N ALA A 320 -8.24 -22.61 24.66
CA ALA A 320 -8.24 -21.16 24.51
C ALA A 320 -9.43 -20.71 23.70
N THR A 321 -9.99 -19.55 24.06
CA THR A 321 -11.11 -18.91 23.39
C THR A 321 -10.70 -17.54 22.89
N SER A 322 -11.09 -17.20 21.66
CA SER A 322 -10.85 -15.88 21.11
C SER A 322 -11.78 -14.84 21.72
N LYS A 323 -11.40 -13.56 21.61
CA LYS A 323 -12.36 -12.47 21.77
C LYS A 323 -13.48 -12.60 20.75
N SER A 324 -14.64 -12.05 21.13
CA SER A 324 -15.80 -12.01 20.23
C SER A 324 -15.53 -11.08 19.06
N TYR A 325 -15.63 -11.62 17.84
CA TYR A 325 -15.56 -10.85 16.61
C TYR A 325 -16.98 -10.43 16.22
N THR A 326 -17.20 -9.11 16.21
CA THR A 326 -18.39 -8.47 15.62
C THR A 326 -17.91 -7.70 14.40
N PRO A 327 -18.35 -8.05 13.17
CA PRO A 327 -18.01 -7.27 12.00
C PRO A 327 -18.59 -5.87 12.12
N THR A 328 -17.81 -4.91 11.70
CA THR A 328 -18.07 -3.49 11.88
C THR A 328 -18.28 -2.75 10.57
N LEU A 329 -17.97 -3.41 9.47
CA LEU A 329 -18.38 -3.02 8.12
C LEU A 329 -19.70 -3.71 7.80
N PRO A 330 -20.51 -3.18 6.86
CA PRO A 330 -21.68 -3.87 6.35
C PRO A 330 -21.32 -5.27 5.85
N PHE A 331 -22.00 -6.28 6.39
CA PHE A 331 -21.79 -7.68 6.04
C PHE A 331 -23.15 -8.37 5.97
N LYS A 332 -23.29 -9.31 5.03
CA LYS A 332 -24.55 -10.02 4.79
C LYS A 332 -24.58 -11.42 5.38
N GLY A 333 -23.43 -11.94 5.84
CA GLY A 333 -23.34 -13.29 6.40
C GLY A 333 -21.94 -13.70 6.80
N TRP A 334 -21.83 -14.86 7.43
CA TRP A 334 -20.54 -15.47 7.76
C TRP A 334 -20.04 -16.31 6.59
N HIS A 335 -18.76 -16.19 6.25
CA HIS A 335 -18.20 -16.90 5.10
C HIS A 335 -17.53 -18.21 5.51
N SER A 336 -16.42 -18.12 6.26
CA SER A 336 -15.61 -19.28 6.61
C SER A 336 -14.81 -19.08 7.89
N ILE A 337 -14.34 -20.21 8.44
CA ILE A 337 -13.30 -20.27 9.45
C ILE A 337 -12.02 -20.81 8.82
N SER A 338 -10.86 -20.28 9.20
CA SER A 338 -9.56 -20.86 8.87
C SER A 338 -8.68 -20.93 10.11
N TYR A 339 -7.82 -21.93 10.16
CA TYR A 339 -6.78 -22.05 11.17
C TYR A 339 -5.59 -22.85 10.65
N LYS A 340 -4.41 -22.57 11.20
CA LYS A 340 -3.15 -23.21 10.84
C LYS A 340 -2.53 -23.87 12.07
N ALA A 341 -2.43 -25.20 12.03
CA ALA A 341 -1.62 -25.93 12.99
C ALA A 341 -0.16 -25.95 12.49
N ALA A 342 0.77 -25.50 13.34
CA ALA A 342 2.20 -25.52 13.01
C ALA A 342 2.79 -26.92 13.18
N ASP A 343 2.35 -27.66 14.20
CA ASP A 343 2.75 -29.05 14.46
C ASP A 343 1.60 -29.79 15.17
N ILE A 344 1.38 -31.05 14.80
CA ILE A 344 0.46 -31.97 15.48
C ILE A 344 1.21 -33.28 15.68
N PRO A 345 2.05 -33.38 16.72
CA PRO A 345 2.80 -34.60 17.00
C PRO A 345 1.87 -35.80 17.20
N LYS A 346 2.35 -36.99 16.88
CA LYS A 346 1.58 -38.23 17.09
C LYS A 346 1.14 -38.35 18.55
N GLY A 347 -0.13 -38.68 18.77
CA GLY A 347 -0.69 -38.82 20.12
C GLY A 347 -1.20 -37.51 20.74
N THR A 348 -1.21 -36.44 19.96
CA THR A 348 -1.86 -35.15 20.29
C THR A 348 -3.14 -34.95 19.48
N SER A 349 -4.00 -34.02 19.91
CA SER A 349 -5.15 -33.57 19.13
C SER A 349 -5.39 -32.07 19.30
N LEU A 350 -5.89 -31.44 18.24
CA LEU A 350 -6.32 -30.05 18.21
C LEU A 350 -7.68 -30.03 17.52
N THR A 351 -8.69 -29.50 18.20
CA THR A 351 -10.05 -29.36 17.65
C THR A 351 -10.52 -27.92 17.77
N MET A 352 -11.24 -27.45 16.75
CA MET A 352 -11.78 -26.10 16.71
C MET A 352 -13.30 -26.14 16.88
N SER A 353 -13.84 -25.18 17.60
CA SER A 353 -15.28 -24.96 17.77
C SER A 353 -15.62 -23.50 17.49
N VAL A 354 -16.84 -23.24 17.02
CA VAL A 354 -17.39 -21.89 16.88
C VAL A 354 -18.39 -21.66 18.00
N LEU A 355 -18.25 -20.54 18.69
CA LEU A 355 -19.05 -20.16 19.83
C LEU A 355 -19.83 -18.87 19.53
N TYR A 356 -20.99 -18.75 20.17
CA TYR A 356 -21.74 -17.50 20.32
C TYR A 356 -22.18 -17.39 21.78
N ASP A 357 -21.94 -16.24 22.41
CA ASP A 357 -22.25 -16.02 23.83
C ASP A 357 -21.70 -17.15 24.72
N ASN A 358 -20.42 -17.51 24.50
CA ASN A 358 -19.72 -18.62 25.16
C ASN A 358 -20.34 -20.02 25.01
N LYS A 359 -21.34 -20.20 24.14
CA LYS A 359 -21.96 -21.51 23.85
C LYS A 359 -21.47 -22.04 22.51
N LYS A 360 -21.07 -23.31 22.48
CA LYS A 360 -20.68 -23.99 21.22
C LYS A 360 -21.90 -24.11 20.31
N ILE A 361 -21.84 -23.45 19.16
CA ILE A 361 -22.86 -23.55 18.10
C ILE A 361 -22.42 -24.53 17.00
N LEU A 362 -21.10 -24.65 16.77
CA LEU A 362 -20.49 -25.68 15.93
C LEU A 362 -19.29 -26.29 16.66
N SER A 363 -19.07 -27.58 16.50
CA SER A 363 -17.99 -28.32 17.15
C SER A 363 -17.19 -29.11 16.12
N ASN A 364 -15.88 -29.27 16.37
CA ASN A 364 -14.95 -29.99 15.49
C ASN A 364 -14.97 -29.47 14.05
N VAL A 365 -15.01 -28.14 13.90
CA VAL A 365 -15.01 -27.51 12.58
C VAL A 365 -13.64 -27.67 11.94
N SER A 366 -13.63 -27.96 10.63
CA SER A 366 -12.39 -28.06 9.86
C SER A 366 -11.95 -26.68 9.37
N SER A 367 -10.64 -26.50 9.18
CA SER A 367 -10.10 -25.29 8.54
C SER A 367 -10.64 -25.18 7.10
N GLY A 368 -11.10 -24.00 6.71
CA GLY A 368 -11.78 -23.74 5.45
C GLY A 368 -13.29 -24.09 5.45
N GLN A 369 -13.84 -24.56 6.56
CA GLN A 369 -15.27 -24.88 6.64
C GLN A 369 -16.12 -23.62 6.46
N SER A 370 -17.15 -23.72 5.62
CA SER A 370 -18.11 -22.64 5.42
C SER A 370 -18.98 -22.42 6.67
N LEU A 371 -19.25 -21.15 6.95
CA LEU A 371 -20.13 -20.67 8.01
C LEU A 371 -21.43 -20.06 7.46
N SER A 372 -21.68 -20.18 6.15
CA SER A 372 -22.83 -19.57 5.46
C SER A 372 -24.22 -20.01 5.95
N THR A 373 -24.28 -21.11 6.72
CA THR A 373 -25.53 -21.58 7.34
C THR A 373 -25.87 -20.86 8.64
N LEU A 374 -24.94 -20.09 9.20
CA LEU A 374 -25.17 -19.28 10.40
C LEU A 374 -25.87 -17.98 10.02
N ASP A 375 -27.08 -17.79 10.55
CA ASP A 375 -27.82 -16.54 10.41
C ASP A 375 -27.09 -15.41 11.15
N PRO A 376 -26.60 -14.36 10.45
CA PRO A 376 -25.89 -13.24 11.09
C PRO A 376 -26.79 -12.42 12.02
N ILE A 377 -28.12 -12.50 11.90
CA ILE A 377 -29.05 -11.83 12.82
C ILE A 377 -29.12 -12.60 14.15
N ALA A 378 -29.16 -13.94 14.09
CA ALA A 378 -29.17 -14.79 15.28
C ALA A 378 -27.79 -14.86 15.96
N TYR A 379 -26.72 -14.77 15.17
CA TYR A 379 -25.32 -14.84 15.60
C TYR A 379 -24.54 -13.62 15.08
N PRO A 380 -24.79 -12.41 15.63
CA PRO A 380 -24.16 -11.17 15.17
C PRO A 380 -22.67 -11.09 15.50
N SER A 381 -22.18 -11.96 16.35
CA SER A 381 -20.77 -12.10 16.69
C SER A 381 -20.39 -13.55 16.84
N LEU A 382 -19.11 -13.87 16.67
CA LEU A 382 -18.59 -15.23 16.82
C LEU A 382 -17.31 -15.24 17.65
N GLN A 383 -17.06 -16.35 18.34
CA GLN A 383 -15.79 -16.67 18.99
C GLN A 383 -15.27 -17.99 18.45
N LEU A 384 -13.95 -18.13 18.41
CA LEU A 384 -13.28 -19.39 18.14
C LEU A 384 -12.82 -20.00 19.46
N ARG A 385 -12.90 -21.32 19.55
CA ARG A 385 -12.31 -22.06 20.67
C ARG A 385 -11.50 -23.21 20.15
N VAL A 386 -10.24 -23.25 20.55
CA VAL A 386 -9.37 -24.41 20.37
C VAL A 386 -9.36 -25.24 21.64
N ASP A 387 -9.59 -26.54 21.50
CA ASP A 387 -9.37 -27.52 22.56
C ASP A 387 -8.18 -28.40 22.11
N MET A 388 -7.14 -28.48 22.94
CA MET A 388 -5.93 -29.27 22.68
C MET A 388 -5.78 -30.39 23.70
N SER A 389 -5.21 -31.52 23.28
CA SER A 389 -4.86 -32.60 24.20
C SER A 389 -3.62 -33.38 23.76
N THR A 390 -2.99 -34.05 24.73
CA THR A 390 -1.87 -34.96 24.54
C THR A 390 -1.95 -36.11 25.51
N THR A 391 -1.36 -37.24 25.13
CA THR A 391 -1.17 -38.39 26.02
C THR A 391 0.24 -38.42 26.64
N VAL A 392 1.13 -37.51 26.23
CA VAL A 392 2.52 -37.43 26.67
C VAL A 392 2.84 -36.00 27.12
N PRO A 393 3.14 -35.76 28.41
CA PRO A 393 3.58 -34.45 28.89
C PRO A 393 4.78 -33.92 28.09
N GLY A 394 4.77 -32.62 27.78
CA GLY A 394 5.81 -31.96 26.97
C GLY A 394 5.71 -32.21 25.46
N VAL A 395 4.76 -33.03 24.98
CA VAL A 395 4.46 -33.19 23.55
C VAL A 395 3.13 -32.52 23.27
N THR A 396 3.14 -31.35 22.62
CA THR A 396 1.95 -30.51 22.45
C THR A 396 1.65 -30.28 20.97
N PRO A 397 0.37 -30.25 20.56
CA PRO A 397 0.01 -29.63 19.28
C PRO A 397 0.22 -28.11 19.38
N VAL A 398 0.38 -27.47 18.22
CA VAL A 398 0.67 -26.04 18.13
C VAL A 398 -0.24 -25.38 17.11
N LEU A 399 -0.92 -24.32 17.52
CA LEU A 399 -1.71 -23.43 16.66
C LEU A 399 -0.92 -22.16 16.41
N SER A 400 -0.76 -21.76 15.14
CA SER A 400 -0.04 -20.52 14.77
C SER A 400 -0.96 -19.44 14.20
N GLU A 401 -2.20 -19.79 13.85
CA GLU A 401 -3.18 -18.82 13.38
C GLU A 401 -4.60 -19.37 13.50
N TRP A 402 -5.53 -18.46 13.76
CA TRP A 402 -6.96 -18.68 13.51
C TRP A 402 -7.61 -17.43 12.90
N SER A 403 -8.72 -17.61 12.18
CA SER A 403 -9.45 -16.50 11.59
C SER A 403 -10.90 -16.83 11.28
N ILE A 404 -11.70 -15.76 11.21
CA ILE A 404 -13.09 -15.76 10.74
C ILE A 404 -13.20 -14.74 9.62
N LEU A 405 -13.76 -15.15 8.49
CA LEU A 405 -14.12 -14.26 7.39
C LEU A 405 -15.64 -14.05 7.38
N ALA A 406 -16.05 -12.79 7.42
CA ALA A 406 -17.42 -12.38 7.11
C ALA A 406 -17.56 -12.02 5.62
N GLU A 407 -18.75 -12.21 5.07
CA GLU A 407 -19.08 -11.91 3.68
C GLU A 407 -19.65 -10.49 3.60
N ALA A 408 -19.04 -9.65 2.77
CA ALA A 408 -19.48 -8.27 2.58
C ALA A 408 -20.89 -8.20 2.03
N ASP A 409 -21.61 -7.17 2.46
CA ASP A 409 -22.85 -6.79 1.80
C ASP A 409 -22.52 -6.05 0.51
N THR A 410 -22.77 -6.69 -0.63
CA THR A 410 -22.53 -6.14 -1.97
C THR A 410 -23.74 -5.37 -2.51
N GLU A 411 -24.86 -5.35 -1.79
CA GLU A 411 -26.09 -4.67 -2.21
C GLU A 411 -26.18 -3.22 -1.68
N LEU A 412 -25.33 -2.86 -0.73
CA LEU A 412 -25.14 -1.49 -0.24
C LEU A 412 -24.12 -0.75 -1.11
N ASP A 413 -24.65 0.20 -1.89
CA ASP A 413 -23.98 1.29 -2.60
C ASP A 413 -23.35 1.01 -3.98
N SER A 414 -24.05 1.61 -4.96
CA SER A 414 -23.58 2.38 -6.12
C SER A 414 -22.33 1.89 -6.83
N GLU A 415 -22.45 1.66 -8.14
CA GLU A 415 -21.31 1.48 -9.03
C GLU A 415 -20.17 2.41 -8.62
N PRO A 416 -18.98 1.88 -8.28
CA PRO A 416 -17.84 2.73 -8.05
C PRO A 416 -17.72 3.59 -9.30
N GLU A 417 -17.71 4.92 -9.17
CA GLU A 417 -17.26 5.76 -10.27
C GLU A 417 -15.89 5.22 -10.63
N ASN A 418 -15.83 4.50 -11.75
CA ASN A 418 -14.70 3.68 -12.14
C ASN A 418 -13.64 4.62 -12.69
N ARG A 419 -13.05 5.42 -11.80
CA ARG A 419 -11.96 6.31 -12.12
C ARG A 419 -10.68 5.48 -11.97
N VAL A 420 -10.29 4.87 -13.07
CA VAL A 420 -9.01 4.16 -13.18
C VAL A 420 -7.90 5.20 -13.09
N PHE A 421 -7.10 5.15 -12.02
CA PHE A 421 -6.00 6.06 -11.81
C PHE A 421 -4.71 5.28 -11.55
N LEU A 422 -3.81 5.40 -12.50
CA LEU A 422 -2.52 4.74 -12.53
C LEU A 422 -1.59 5.28 -11.41
N PRO A 423 -0.80 4.44 -10.74
CA PRO A 423 0.11 4.94 -9.72
C PRO A 423 1.14 5.88 -10.36
N ILE A 424 1.46 7.00 -9.70
CA ILE A 424 2.57 7.87 -10.12
C ILE A 424 3.86 7.09 -9.88
N VAL A 425 4.43 6.53 -10.94
CA VAL A 425 5.77 5.95 -10.92
C VAL A 425 6.75 7.06 -11.28
N LEU A 426 7.38 7.66 -10.27
CA LEU A 426 8.51 8.55 -10.49
C LEU A 426 9.70 7.67 -10.93
N LYS A 427 10.03 7.71 -12.23
CA LYS A 427 11.28 7.15 -12.76
C LYS A 427 12.37 8.21 -12.79
#